data_AF-A0A1X7L8I9-F1
#
_entry.id   AF-A0A1X7L8I9-F1
#
_cell.length_a   1.000
_cell.length_b   1.000
_cell.length_c   1.000
_cell.angle_alpha   90.00
_cell.angle_beta   90.00
_cell.angle_gamma   90.00
#
_symmetry.space_group_name_H-M   'P 1'
#
loop_
_entity.id
_entity.type
_entity.pdbx_description
1 polymer ?
#
loop_
_entity_poly.entity_id
_entity_poly.type
_entity_poly.pdbx_seq_one_letter_code
_entity_poly.pdbx_strand_id
1 'polypeptide(L)'
;MQHPLITYHFRSKEILWRAVAEYVFQRVRQERDASLSSFGPASAVDRVKLAYRALFRFTVDFPEFHRFILQESLGHSTRLQWLAETNLKPLIDWLLPQIRAAQEEHSLPKVEPIVFHYMLISLTSTLSGFGPEFSATSNRSPSDPALAEEYWCTVERLVFGALEPS
;
A
#
# COMPACT_ATOMS: atom_id res chain seq x y z
N MET A 1 -25.12 -6.51 -23.76
CA MET A 1 -24.62 -5.44 -24.67
C MET A 1 -23.11 -5.56 -24.74
N GLN A 2 -22.54 -5.78 -25.93
CA GLN A 2 -21.08 -5.84 -26.12
C GLN A 2 -20.53 -4.41 -26.22
N HIS A 3 -19.49 -4.07 -25.45
CA HIS A 3 -18.82 -2.77 -25.46
C HIS A 3 -17.74 -2.72 -26.56
N PRO A 4 -17.95 -2.05 -27.71
CA PRO A 4 -17.06 -2.13 -28.88
C PRO A 4 -15.77 -1.29 -28.76
N LEU A 5 -15.58 -0.54 -27.67
CA LEU A 5 -14.44 0.37 -27.48
C LEU A 5 -13.26 -0.26 -26.73
N ILE A 6 -13.47 -1.35 -25.99
CA ILE A 6 -12.39 -2.04 -25.25
C ILE A 6 -11.51 -2.88 -26.19
N THR A 7 -12.10 -3.44 -27.25
CA THR A 7 -11.40 -4.30 -28.21
C THR A 7 -10.52 -3.55 -29.21
N TYR A 8 -10.67 -2.22 -29.37
CA TYR A 8 -9.90 -1.46 -30.38
C TYR A 8 -8.55 -0.95 -29.85
N HIS A 9 -8.40 -0.74 -28.53
CA HIS A 9 -7.16 -0.21 -27.94
C HIS A 9 -6.27 -1.27 -27.26
N PHE A 10 -6.81 -2.44 -26.90
CA PHE A 10 -6.04 -3.47 -26.20
C PHE A 10 -6.16 -4.81 -26.93
N ARG A 11 -5.10 -5.17 -27.68
CA ARG A 11 -5.05 -6.40 -28.51
C ARG A 11 -5.21 -7.71 -27.69
N SER A 12 -5.14 -7.67 -26.36
CA SER A 12 -5.47 -8.78 -25.46
C SER A 12 -5.88 -8.31 -24.06
N LYS A 13 -6.57 -9.18 -23.30
CA LYS A 13 -6.90 -8.95 -21.87
C LYS A 13 -5.66 -8.68 -21.01
N GLU A 14 -4.51 -9.22 -21.40
CA GLU A 14 -3.25 -9.01 -20.72
C GLU A 14 -2.72 -7.58 -20.92
N ILE A 15 -2.81 -7.03 -22.13
CA ILE A 15 -2.39 -5.64 -22.40
C ILE A 15 -3.27 -4.67 -21.62
N LEU A 16 -4.59 -4.91 -21.61
CA LEU A 16 -5.51 -4.10 -20.79
C LEU A 16 -5.15 -4.19 -19.31
N TRP A 17 -4.89 -5.39 -18.80
CA TRP A 17 -4.51 -5.59 -17.40
C TRP A 17 -3.22 -4.84 -17.04
N ARG A 18 -2.18 -4.92 -17.89
CA ARG A 18 -0.91 -4.21 -17.66
C ARG A 18 -1.08 -2.70 -17.69
N ALA A 19 -1.88 -2.17 -18.62
CA ALA A 19 -2.16 -0.75 -18.70
C ALA A 19 -2.94 -0.23 -17.47
N VAL A 20 -3.89 -1.03 -16.96
CA VAL A 20 -4.58 -0.73 -15.69
C VAL A 20 -3.60 -0.76 -14.51
N ALA A 21 -2.74 -1.78 -14.44
CA ALA A 21 -1.72 -1.87 -13.39
C ALA A 21 -0.78 -0.65 -13.42
N GLU A 22 -0.23 -0.30 -14.58
CA GLU A 22 0.63 0.88 -14.76
C GLU A 22 -0.06 2.16 -14.30
N TYR A 23 -1.29 2.39 -14.74
CA TYR A 23 -2.07 3.56 -14.34
C TYR A 23 -2.27 3.64 -12.83
N VAL A 24 -2.67 2.53 -12.21
CA VAL A 24 -2.93 2.48 -10.76
C VAL A 24 -1.65 2.70 -9.96
N PHE A 25 -0.56 2.00 -10.30
CA PHE A 25 0.70 2.17 -9.59
C PHE A 25 1.38 3.53 -9.86
N GLN A 26 1.14 4.14 -11.02
CA GLN A 26 1.55 5.51 -11.27
C GLN A 26 0.85 6.48 -10.31
N ARG A 27 -0.45 6.31 -10.08
CA ARG A 27 -1.19 7.12 -9.10
C ARG A 27 -0.69 6.93 -7.68
N VAL A 28 -0.46 5.68 -7.25
CA VAL A 28 0.13 5.37 -5.92
C VAL A 28 1.48 6.08 -5.75
N ARG A 29 2.35 6.03 -6.76
CA ARG A 29 3.64 6.73 -6.72
C ARG A 29 3.48 8.24 -6.63
N GLN A 30 2.58 8.83 -7.42
CA GLN A 30 2.33 10.27 -7.40
C GLN A 30 1.84 10.76 -6.04
N GLU A 31 0.91 10.05 -5.40
CA GLU A 31 0.39 10.41 -4.08
C GLU A 31 1.46 10.27 -2.98
N ARG A 32 2.29 9.22 -3.05
CA ARG A 32 3.47 9.08 -2.20
C ARG A 32 4.45 10.23 -2.39
N ASP A 33 4.82 10.54 -3.63
CA ASP A 33 5.84 11.55 -3.94
C ASP A 33 5.36 12.96 -3.57
N ALA A 34 4.07 13.24 -3.76
CA ALA A 34 3.44 14.47 -3.29
C ALA A 34 3.49 14.57 -1.76
N SER A 35 3.18 13.48 -1.05
CA SER A 35 3.25 13.43 0.42
C SER A 35 4.67 13.67 0.92
N LEU A 36 5.66 13.03 0.31
CA LEU A 36 7.07 13.18 0.67
C LEU A 36 7.62 14.58 0.36
N SER A 37 7.19 15.20 -0.74
CA SER A 37 7.64 16.54 -1.14
C SER A 37 7.01 17.65 -0.30
N SER A 38 5.82 17.40 0.27
CA SER A 38 5.11 18.35 1.15
C SER A 38 5.72 18.45 2.54
N PHE A 39 6.44 17.41 2.98
CA PHE A 39 7.22 17.42 4.20
C PHE A 39 8.64 17.92 3.89
N GLY A 40 9.18 18.78 4.75
CA GLY A 40 10.56 19.28 4.64
C GLY A 40 11.62 18.18 4.82
N PRO A 41 12.81 18.47 5.37
CA PRO A 41 13.79 17.43 5.69
C PRO A 41 13.18 16.40 6.65
N ALA A 42 12.73 15.26 6.12
CA ALA A 42 12.09 14.19 6.89
C ALA A 42 13.15 13.21 7.42
N SER A 43 12.98 12.70 8.64
CA SER A 43 13.79 11.58 9.14
C SER A 43 13.50 10.29 8.37
N ALA A 44 14.30 9.24 8.57
CA ALA A 44 14.04 7.93 7.96
C ALA A 44 12.67 7.38 8.39
N VAL A 45 12.34 7.48 9.67
CA VAL A 45 11.04 7.04 10.20
C VAL A 45 9.88 7.87 9.64
N ASP A 46 10.04 9.19 9.47
CA ASP A 46 9.00 10.04 8.86
C ASP A 46 8.73 9.65 7.41
N ARG A 47 9.78 9.35 6.63
CA ARG A 47 9.60 8.87 5.25
C ARG A 47 8.83 7.55 5.19
N VAL A 48 9.12 6.62 6.11
CA VAL A 48 8.37 5.36 6.23
C VAL A 48 6.91 5.65 6.59
N LYS A 49 6.65 6.46 7.62
CA LYS A 49 5.29 6.84 8.04
C LYS A 49 4.48 7.45 6.89
N LEU A 50 5.05 8.43 6.20
CA LEU A 50 4.40 9.11 5.08
C LEU A 50 4.10 8.16 3.92
N ALA A 51 5.06 7.31 3.56
CA ALA A 51 4.88 6.37 2.46
C ALA A 51 3.73 5.38 2.72
N TYR A 52 3.66 4.81 3.92
CA TYR A 52 2.59 3.88 4.28
C TYR A 52 1.26 4.57 4.54
N ARG A 53 1.25 5.81 5.04
CA ARG A 53 0.03 6.61 5.18
C ARG A 53 -0.59 6.93 3.82
N ALA A 54 0.24 7.31 2.85
CA ALA A 54 -0.21 7.54 1.48
C ALA A 54 -0.80 6.25 0.88
N LEU A 55 -0.13 5.10 1.08
CA LEU A 55 -0.65 3.82 0.62
C LEU A 55 -1.99 3.44 1.29
N PHE A 56 -2.12 3.62 2.60
CA PHE A 56 -3.36 3.33 3.32
C PHE A 56 -4.53 4.22 2.86
N ARG A 57 -4.28 5.53 2.66
CA ARG A 57 -5.32 6.41 2.10
C ARG A 57 -5.76 5.92 0.72
N PHE A 58 -4.81 5.56 -0.12
CA PHE A 58 -5.10 5.02 -1.45
C PHE A 58 -5.93 3.73 -1.39
N THR A 59 -5.64 2.80 -0.46
CA THR A 59 -6.39 1.54 -0.33
C THR A 59 -7.81 1.75 0.19
N VAL A 60 -8.03 2.77 1.04
CA VAL A 60 -9.37 3.16 1.51
C VAL A 60 -10.17 3.84 0.41
N ASP A 61 -9.55 4.76 -0.34
CA ASP A 61 -10.20 5.51 -1.43
C ASP A 61 -10.47 4.61 -2.64
N PHE A 62 -9.62 3.61 -2.87
CA PHE A 62 -9.72 2.66 -3.98
C PHE A 62 -9.65 1.21 -3.49
N PRO A 63 -10.67 0.67 -2.79
CA PRO A 63 -10.65 -0.72 -2.29
C PRO A 63 -10.45 -1.77 -3.40
N GLU A 64 -10.86 -1.43 -4.63
CA GLU A 64 -10.66 -2.22 -5.85
C GLU A 64 -9.18 -2.53 -6.12
N PHE A 65 -8.28 -1.63 -5.71
CA PHE A 65 -6.84 -1.82 -5.84
C PHE A 65 -6.37 -3.06 -5.09
N HIS A 66 -6.79 -3.21 -3.83
CA HIS A 66 -6.37 -4.36 -3.04
C HIS A 66 -6.86 -5.67 -3.67
N ARG A 67 -8.12 -5.71 -4.15
CA ARG A 67 -8.69 -6.86 -4.86
C ARG A 67 -7.95 -7.18 -6.16
N PHE A 68 -7.57 -6.14 -6.91
CA PHE A 68 -6.80 -6.25 -8.15
C PHE A 68 -5.44 -6.93 -7.93
N ILE A 69 -4.75 -6.57 -6.83
CA ILE A 69 -3.49 -7.21 -6.45
C ILE A 69 -3.72 -8.64 -5.94
N LEU A 70 -4.68 -8.82 -5.04
CA LEU A 70 -4.93 -10.11 -4.39
C LEU A 70 -5.31 -11.20 -5.40
N GLN A 71 -6.07 -10.85 -6.44
CA GLN A 71 -6.48 -11.78 -7.48
C GLN A 71 -5.28 -12.44 -8.21
N GLU A 72 -4.16 -11.73 -8.34
CA GLU A 72 -2.96 -12.24 -9.00
C GLU A 72 -2.01 -12.98 -8.02
N SER A 73 -2.20 -12.80 -6.72
CA SER A 73 -1.39 -13.43 -5.65
C SER A 73 -1.84 -14.84 -5.29
N LEU A 74 -3.02 -15.29 -5.74
CA LEU A 74 -3.60 -16.59 -5.40
C LEU A 74 -3.05 -17.77 -6.23
N GLY A 75 -2.03 -17.53 -7.08
CA GLY A 75 -1.36 -18.57 -7.86
C GLY A 75 -0.04 -18.11 -8.49
N HIS A 76 0.64 -19.00 -9.21
CA HIS A 76 1.79 -18.62 -10.02
C HIS A 76 1.32 -17.79 -11.22
N SER A 77 1.36 -16.46 -11.10
CA SER A 77 0.91 -15.53 -12.14
C SER A 77 2.09 -14.83 -12.82
N THR A 78 2.16 -14.93 -14.15
CA THR A 78 3.09 -14.14 -14.97
C THR A 78 2.83 -12.64 -14.83
N ARG A 79 1.60 -12.25 -14.49
CA ARG A 79 1.24 -10.85 -14.19
C ARG A 79 1.82 -10.39 -12.87
N LEU A 80 1.84 -11.25 -11.85
CA LEU A 80 2.50 -10.94 -10.58
C LEU A 80 4.00 -10.79 -10.77
N GLN A 81 4.65 -11.66 -11.56
CA GLN A 81 6.08 -11.54 -11.88
C GLN A 81 6.38 -10.21 -12.57
N TRP A 82 5.64 -9.89 -13.63
CA TRP A 82 5.79 -8.62 -14.33
C TRP A 82 5.53 -7.42 -13.40
N LEU A 83 4.51 -7.49 -12.54
CA LEU A 83 4.21 -6.42 -11.59
C LEU A 83 5.29 -6.26 -10.53
N ALA A 84 5.84 -7.38 -10.06
CA ALA A 84 6.94 -7.39 -9.13
C ALA A 84 8.17 -6.69 -9.71
N GLU A 85 8.53 -7.00 -10.95
CA GLU A 85 9.67 -6.40 -11.64
C GLU A 85 9.47 -4.91 -11.95
N THR A 86 8.29 -4.53 -12.43
CA THR A 86 8.03 -3.18 -12.97
C THR A 86 7.62 -2.16 -11.91
N ASN A 87 6.93 -2.58 -10.86
CA ASN A 87 6.28 -1.66 -9.92
C ASN A 87 6.66 -1.93 -8.46
N LEU A 88 6.61 -3.18 -8.00
CA LEU A 88 6.83 -3.48 -6.57
C LEU A 88 8.31 -3.39 -6.20
N LYS A 89 9.20 -4.01 -6.98
CA LYS A 89 10.63 -4.04 -6.69
C LYS A 89 11.24 -2.63 -6.63
N PRO A 90 11.02 -1.71 -7.57
CA PRO A 90 11.53 -0.34 -7.45
C PRO A 90 11.03 0.39 -6.20
N LEU A 91 9.77 0.16 -5.81
CA LEU A 91 9.20 0.75 -4.60
C LEU A 91 9.85 0.16 -3.33
N ILE A 92 10.01 -1.15 -3.28
CA ILE A 92 10.62 -1.87 -2.16
C ILE A 92 12.09 -1.49 -2.04
N ASP A 93 12.84 -1.46 -3.14
CA ASP A 93 14.27 -1.10 -3.16
C ASP A 93 14.51 0.33 -2.65
N TRP A 94 13.56 1.25 -2.86
CA TRP A 94 13.59 2.60 -2.25
C TRP A 94 13.25 2.59 -0.75
N LEU A 95 12.31 1.73 -0.34
CA LEU A 95 11.75 1.74 1.02
C LEU A 95 12.61 0.98 2.04
N LEU A 96 13.21 -0.15 1.66
CA LEU A 96 14.00 -0.97 2.59
C LEU A 96 15.18 -0.21 3.23
N PRO A 97 15.93 0.65 2.52
CA PRO A 97 16.95 1.49 3.15
C PRO A 97 16.40 2.44 4.20
N GLN A 98 15.19 2.98 4.01
CA GLN A 98 14.54 3.87 4.98
C GLN A 98 14.12 3.10 6.25
N ILE A 99 13.60 1.89 6.07
CA ILE A 99 13.29 0.99 7.19
C ILE A 99 14.56 0.67 7.98
N ARG A 100 15.67 0.31 7.29
CA ARG A 100 16.95 0.03 7.96
C ARG A 100 17.47 1.24 8.74
N ALA A 101 17.49 2.42 8.14
CA ALA A 101 17.93 3.63 8.82
C ALA A 101 17.08 3.94 10.07
N ALA A 102 15.76 3.81 9.97
CA ALA A 102 14.88 4.00 11.13
C ALA A 102 15.08 2.94 12.23
N GLN A 103 15.47 1.70 11.88
CA GLN A 103 15.85 0.65 12.84
C GLN A 103 17.20 0.93 13.51
N GLU A 104 18.17 1.48 12.76
CA GLU A 104 19.46 1.93 13.29
C GLU A 104 19.30 3.12 14.25
N GLU A 105 18.35 4.00 13.97
CA GLU A 105 17.92 5.11 14.83
C GLU A 105 17.03 4.66 16.01
N HIS A 106 16.83 3.35 16.21
CA HIS A 106 15.96 2.78 17.25
C HIS A 106 14.49 3.26 17.23
N SER A 107 14.06 3.83 16.10
CA SER A 107 12.70 4.31 15.88
C SER A 107 11.75 3.22 15.36
N LEU A 108 12.29 2.06 14.97
CA LEU A 108 11.56 0.87 14.54
C LEU A 108 12.14 -0.40 15.17
N PRO A 109 11.34 -1.47 15.35
CA PRO A 109 11.82 -2.74 15.88
C PRO A 109 12.86 -3.38 14.95
N LYS A 110 13.88 -4.01 15.52
CA LYS A 110 14.92 -4.76 14.79
C LYS A 110 14.39 -6.10 14.28
N VAL A 111 13.77 -6.08 13.11
CA VAL A 111 13.32 -7.24 12.35
C VAL A 111 13.84 -7.17 10.91
N GLU A 112 13.78 -8.26 10.16
CA GLU A 112 14.19 -8.24 8.76
C GLU A 112 13.36 -7.21 7.96
N PRO A 113 13.97 -6.22 7.27
CA PRO A 113 13.23 -5.09 6.69
C PRO A 113 12.13 -5.49 5.70
N ILE A 114 12.35 -6.54 4.91
CA ILE A 114 11.31 -7.03 3.98
C ILE A 114 10.13 -7.64 4.72
N VAL A 115 10.36 -8.28 5.87
CA VAL A 115 9.29 -8.81 6.72
C VAL A 115 8.50 -7.66 7.34
N PHE A 116 9.19 -6.65 7.88
CA PHE A 116 8.54 -5.42 8.37
C PHE A 116 7.68 -4.76 7.29
N HIS A 117 8.20 -4.73 6.06
CA HIS A 117 7.45 -4.17 4.93
C HIS A 117 6.10 -4.86 4.75
N TYR A 118 6.08 -6.18 4.70
CA TYR A 118 4.84 -6.95 4.52
C TYR A 118 3.90 -6.91 5.74
N MET A 119 4.44 -6.75 6.96
CA MET A 119 3.62 -6.46 8.14
C MET A 119 2.86 -5.14 7.96
N LEU A 120 3.54 -4.08 7.50
CA LEU A 120 2.88 -2.79 7.26
C LEU A 120 1.92 -2.84 6.07
N ILE A 121 2.25 -3.57 5.00
CA ILE A 121 1.31 -3.80 3.88
C ILE A 121 0.00 -4.40 4.40
N SER A 122 0.07 -5.37 5.32
CA SER A 122 -1.11 -5.99 5.93
C SER A 122 -1.96 -4.96 6.69
N LEU A 123 -1.34 -4.07 7.46
CA LEU A 123 -2.04 -2.99 8.15
C LEU A 123 -2.67 -2.00 7.17
N THR A 124 -1.96 -1.58 6.13
CA THR A 124 -2.54 -0.68 5.10
C THR A 124 -3.71 -1.31 4.34
N SER A 125 -3.79 -2.64 4.27
CA SER A 125 -4.80 -3.37 3.50
C SER A 125 -5.99 -3.83 4.34
N THR A 126 -5.97 -3.65 5.66
CA THR A 126 -6.96 -4.29 6.55
C THR A 126 -8.39 -3.86 6.25
N LEU A 127 -8.67 -2.55 6.19
CA LEU A 127 -10.03 -2.05 5.94
C LEU A 127 -10.53 -2.38 4.52
N SER A 128 -9.64 -2.34 3.52
CA SER A 128 -9.99 -2.68 2.13
C SER A 128 -10.16 -4.19 1.90
N GLY A 129 -9.34 -5.00 2.56
CA GLY A 129 -9.32 -6.46 2.40
C GLY A 129 -10.46 -7.15 3.14
N PHE A 130 -10.77 -6.68 4.35
CA PHE A 130 -11.84 -7.24 5.19
C PHE A 130 -13.15 -6.44 5.11
N GLY A 131 -13.29 -5.50 4.18
CA GLY A 131 -14.42 -4.55 4.15
C GLY A 131 -15.82 -5.17 4.33
N PRO A 132 -16.19 -6.22 3.57
CA PRO A 132 -17.47 -6.91 3.75
C PRO A 132 -17.62 -7.58 5.12
N GLU A 133 -16.56 -8.25 5.61
CA GLU A 133 -16.55 -8.91 6.92
C GLU A 133 -16.64 -7.87 8.06
N PHE A 134 -15.86 -6.81 7.97
CA PHE A 134 -15.86 -5.71 8.93
C PHE A 134 -17.25 -5.06 9.04
N SER A 135 -17.90 -4.80 7.90
CA SER A 135 -19.25 -4.25 7.86
C SER A 135 -20.27 -5.18 8.52
N ALA A 136 -20.16 -6.49 8.25
CA ALA A 136 -21.06 -7.51 8.79
C ALA A 136 -20.90 -7.74 10.30
N THR A 137 -19.74 -7.42 10.88
CA THR A 137 -19.40 -7.74 12.27
C THR A 137 -19.37 -6.54 13.22
N SER A 138 -19.22 -5.31 12.70
CA SER A 138 -18.96 -4.12 13.53
C SER A 138 -20.05 -3.03 13.49
N ASN A 139 -21.08 -3.16 12.66
CA ASN A 139 -22.03 -2.07 12.33
C ASN A 139 -21.36 -0.76 11.87
N ARG A 140 -20.06 -0.78 11.52
CA ARG A 140 -19.30 0.37 11.01
C ARG A 140 -18.95 0.14 9.53
N SER A 141 -18.84 1.24 8.79
CA SER A 141 -18.41 1.20 7.39
C SER A 141 -16.89 1.31 7.30
N PRO A 142 -16.19 0.40 6.59
CA PRO A 142 -14.74 0.50 6.35
C PRO A 142 -14.35 1.71 5.49
N SER A 143 -15.33 2.33 4.82
CA SER A 143 -15.16 3.52 3.98
C SER A 143 -15.48 4.82 4.71
N ASP A 144 -15.83 4.77 6.00
CA ASP A 144 -16.03 5.96 6.83
C ASP A 144 -14.69 6.68 7.05
N PRO A 145 -14.53 7.94 6.60
CA PRO A 145 -13.29 8.70 6.78
C PRO A 145 -12.86 8.84 8.24
N ALA A 146 -13.81 8.94 9.17
CA ALA A 146 -13.51 9.07 10.59
C ALA A 146 -12.90 7.78 11.15
N LEU A 147 -13.45 6.63 10.75
CA LEU A 147 -12.88 5.32 11.08
C LEU A 147 -11.49 5.14 10.47
N ALA A 148 -11.32 5.50 9.19
CA ALA A 148 -10.02 5.35 8.52
C ALA A 148 -8.92 6.17 9.21
N GLU A 149 -9.25 7.41 9.63
CA GLU A 149 -8.32 8.26 10.37
C GLU A 149 -8.04 7.71 11.79
N GLU A 150 -9.06 7.24 12.51
CA GLU A 150 -8.93 6.59 13.83
C GLU A 150 -8.03 5.34 13.75
N TYR A 151 -8.25 4.50 12.73
CA TYR A 151 -7.47 3.31 12.46
C TYR A 151 -5.99 3.65 12.21
N TRP A 152 -5.73 4.61 11.31
CA TRP A 152 -4.36 4.95 10.96
C TRP A 152 -3.60 5.63 12.09
N CYS A 153 -4.25 6.51 12.87
CA CYS A 153 -3.67 7.08 14.09
C CYS A 153 -3.28 5.98 15.09
N THR A 154 -4.10 4.94 15.19
CA THR A 154 -3.80 3.78 16.05
C THR A 154 -2.61 2.99 15.54
N VAL A 155 -2.54 2.72 14.23
CA VAL A 155 -1.36 2.10 13.59
C VAL A 155 -0.11 2.93 13.84
N GLU A 156 -0.18 4.26 13.67
CA GLU A 156 0.95 5.14 13.88
C GLU A 156 1.50 5.04 15.30
N ARG A 157 0.61 5.03 16.30
CA ARG A 157 0.99 4.89 17.71
C ARG A 157 1.55 3.50 18.03
N LEU A 158 1.00 2.43 17.47
CA LEU A 158 1.43 1.06 17.77
C LEU A 158 2.77 0.70 17.11
N VAL A 159 2.99 1.19 15.88
CA VAL A 159 4.16 0.83 15.07
C VAL A 159 5.31 1.81 15.24
N PHE A 160 5.01 3.11 15.38
CA PHE A 160 5.99 4.19 15.46
C PHE A 160 5.94 4.94 16.80
N GLY A 161 5.14 4.48 17.75
CA GLY A 161 5.25 4.93 19.14
C GLY A 161 6.64 4.61 19.66
N ALA A 162 7.18 5.48 20.51
CA ALA A 162 8.51 5.29 21.08
C ALA A 162 8.60 3.89 21.72
N LEU A 163 9.58 3.10 21.28
CA LEU A 163 10.01 1.91 22.00
C LEU A 163 10.59 2.44 23.31
N GLU A 164 9.85 2.35 24.42
CA GLU A 164 10.44 2.66 25.72
C GLU A 164 11.67 1.77 25.91
N PRO A 165 12.84 2.34 26.22
CA PRO A 165 14.01 1.52 26.51
C PRO A 165 13.71 0.64 27.72
N SER A 166 13.74 -0.67 27.52
CA SER A 166 13.71 -1.67 28.59
C SER A 166 15.00 -1.63 29.41
#